data_AF-A0A1I4YDZ5-F1
#
_entry.id   AF-A0A1I4YDZ5-F1
#
_cell.length_a   1.000
_cell.length_b   1.000
_cell.length_c   1.000
_cell.angle_alpha   90.00
_cell.angle_beta   90.00
_cell.angle_gamma   90.00
#
_symmetry.space_group_name_H-M   'P 1'
#
loop_
_entity.id
_entity.type
_entity.pdbx_description
1 polymer ?
#
loop_
_entity_poly.entity_id
_entity_poly.type
_entity_poly.pdbx_seq_one_letter_code
_entity_poly.pdbx_strand_id
1 'polypeptide(L)'
;MLSEPFNVAESHLKPSLFVALFTALLPFGAEGAEVTFTAPNASDKFTDRLRSASLSLSTAAREDSTAQDLLAAAQSDYARLIGVLYAEGYYGGVITIRVDGKEAANIPPLRAPAEIRQIDITVERHDKFLFGIARVAPVPPNAELPEKFATGKGARGDLIGEAARSGVSAWRDAGHAKADITDQSITADHADKTLDADIALSPGPRLRFGRFEIESPAPARRASRVRESRIRAIAGLPTGKTFSPEALNKSAARLRRTGAFRSVVVTEAETPNPDGTLDITTRVVDAKRRRVGAGAELSSLEGLTLTGFWLHRNLLGGAERLRFDAMVGGIGGNSGGEDFRLSGRFERPATITPDTSLFLLASIKEDNEPDYRERSIEIGGGFSHVFSKTLTAEAGISYLYSDIEDDLGSRSLQHLLLPLRATWDRRDNALNAKSGQFVDLSLKPFVGLEQDSGSGARLFADARTYHSFGAADGVTLAARAQLGSVAGADIREVPADMLFYSGGAGTVRGQSYQSLGVDLSPGVTVGGRSFMGFSGEVRADVTTSIQAVTFADTGFVGQDSFGTGKGEWHSGAGIGARYMTGVGPLRVDLATPLDGDAGRDFELYIGIGQAF
;
A
#
# COMPACT_ATOMS: atom_id res chain seq x y z
N MET A 1 -21.14 -59.63 -34.41
CA MET A 1 -22.40 -60.15 -33.84
C MET A 1 -23.38 -58.98 -33.87
N LEU A 2 -24.20 -58.97 -34.93
CA LEU A 2 -25.46 -58.24 -35.21
C LEU A 2 -25.58 -56.75 -34.79
N SER A 3 -26.04 -55.80 -35.60
CA SER A 3 -26.27 -55.59 -37.03
C SER A 3 -26.84 -54.16 -37.13
N GLU A 4 -26.30 -53.36 -38.04
CA GLU A 4 -26.76 -52.08 -38.64
C GLU A 4 -28.27 -52.05 -39.05
N PRO A 5 -28.84 -50.99 -39.69
CA PRO A 5 -29.09 -49.56 -39.34
C PRO A 5 -30.51 -49.10 -39.85
N PHE A 6 -30.68 -47.85 -40.35
CA PHE A 6 -31.82 -47.28 -41.15
C PHE A 6 -33.09 -46.80 -40.37
N ASN A 7 -33.89 -45.79 -40.76
CA ASN A 7 -33.99 -44.96 -41.98
C ASN A 7 -34.75 -43.64 -41.70
N VAL A 8 -34.63 -42.72 -42.65
CA VAL A 8 -35.37 -41.46 -42.85
C VAL A 8 -36.84 -41.71 -43.23
N ALA A 9 -37.77 -40.83 -42.83
CA ALA A 9 -38.98 -40.54 -43.60
C ALA A 9 -39.53 -39.13 -43.31
N GLU A 10 -39.57 -38.31 -44.36
CA GLU A 10 -40.35 -37.08 -44.46
C GLU A 10 -41.86 -37.37 -44.38
N SER A 11 -42.65 -36.42 -43.85
CA SER A 11 -43.93 -36.10 -44.47
C SER A 11 -44.38 -34.68 -44.10
N HIS A 12 -44.76 -33.95 -45.14
CA HIS A 12 -45.31 -32.61 -45.13
C HIS A 12 -46.82 -32.58 -44.84
N LEU A 13 -47.28 -31.38 -44.47
CA LEU A 13 -48.61 -30.77 -44.65
C LEU A 13 -49.64 -30.80 -43.49
N LYS A 14 -49.91 -29.55 -43.05
CA LYS A 14 -51.06 -28.95 -42.32
C LYS A 14 -52.43 -29.37 -42.94
N PRO A 15 -53.64 -29.04 -42.39
CA PRO A 15 -53.97 -27.97 -41.41
C PRO A 15 -55.16 -28.21 -40.44
N SER A 16 -55.37 -27.22 -39.56
CA SER A 16 -56.67 -26.75 -39.01
C SER A 16 -57.14 -27.26 -37.63
N LEU A 17 -57.08 -26.30 -36.68
CA LEU A 17 -58.14 -25.88 -35.75
C LEU A 17 -58.74 -26.93 -34.78
N PHE A 18 -58.44 -26.80 -33.49
CA PHE A 18 -59.48 -26.61 -32.46
C PHE A 18 -58.87 -26.08 -31.14
N VAL A 19 -59.63 -25.20 -30.50
CA VAL A 19 -59.36 -24.43 -29.28
C VAL A 19 -59.45 -25.32 -28.03
N ALA A 20 -58.53 -25.15 -27.07
CA ALA A 20 -58.84 -24.84 -25.66
C ALA A 20 -57.63 -24.97 -24.71
N LEU A 21 -57.53 -23.98 -23.82
CA LEU A 21 -56.95 -24.01 -22.47
C LEU A 21 -55.41 -24.12 -22.35
N PHE A 22 -54.75 -22.96 -22.42
CA PHE A 22 -53.54 -22.73 -21.64
C PHE A 22 -53.82 -21.66 -20.59
N THR A 23 -53.85 -22.09 -19.34
CA THR A 23 -53.89 -21.28 -18.14
C THR A 23 -52.72 -20.31 -18.16
N ALA A 24 -53.04 -19.02 -18.04
CA ALA A 24 -52.08 -17.95 -17.88
C ALA A 24 -51.26 -18.14 -16.59
N LEU A 25 -49.95 -18.27 -16.75
CA LEU A 25 -48.98 -17.82 -15.75
C LEU A 25 -48.26 -16.63 -16.38
N LEU A 26 -48.84 -15.45 -16.15
CA LEU A 26 -48.13 -14.19 -16.36
C LEU A 26 -46.99 -14.13 -15.33
N PRO A 27 -45.76 -13.79 -15.72
CA PRO A 27 -44.78 -13.35 -14.74
C PRO A 27 -45.29 -12.03 -14.16
N PHE A 28 -45.52 -11.98 -12.84
CA PHE A 28 -45.61 -10.70 -12.14
C PHE A 28 -44.23 -10.05 -12.22
N GLY A 29 -44.05 -9.14 -13.18
CA GLY A 29 -42.92 -8.22 -13.18
C GLY A 29 -43.11 -7.24 -12.04
N ALA A 30 -42.17 -7.19 -11.11
CA ALA A 30 -42.00 -6.03 -10.26
C ALA A 30 -41.45 -4.91 -11.15
N GLU A 31 -42.29 -3.97 -11.57
CA GLU A 31 -41.82 -2.74 -12.21
C GLU A 31 -41.11 -1.90 -11.15
N GLY A 32 -39.78 -1.88 -11.17
CA GLY A 32 -39.00 -0.89 -10.42
C GLY A 32 -39.25 0.51 -10.99
N ALA A 33 -39.20 1.53 -10.14
CA ALA A 33 -39.42 2.92 -10.56
C ALA A 33 -38.38 3.35 -11.63
N GLU A 34 -38.86 3.91 -12.74
CA GLU A 34 -38.00 4.45 -13.78
C GLU A 34 -37.50 5.85 -13.37
N VAL A 35 -36.18 6.06 -13.37
CA VAL A 35 -35.58 7.36 -13.05
C VAL A 35 -34.97 7.97 -14.30
N THR A 36 -35.57 9.06 -14.78
CA THR A 36 -35.02 9.83 -15.89
C THR A 36 -34.18 11.00 -15.37
N PHE A 37 -33.05 11.25 -16.02
CA PHE A 37 -32.12 12.32 -15.60
C PHE A 37 -31.68 13.15 -16.81
N THR A 38 -32.01 14.43 -16.78
CA THR A 38 -31.72 15.38 -17.86
C THR A 38 -30.97 16.60 -17.34
N ALA A 39 -29.85 16.95 -17.98
CA ALA A 39 -29.11 18.19 -17.72
C ALA A 39 -28.89 18.94 -19.04
N PRO A 40 -29.83 19.80 -19.46
CA PRO A 40 -29.74 20.49 -20.74
C PRO A 40 -28.49 21.38 -20.81
N ASN A 41 -27.81 21.38 -21.97
CA ASN A 41 -26.63 22.21 -22.23
C ASN A 41 -25.45 21.99 -21.24
N ALA A 42 -25.43 20.88 -20.52
CA ALA A 42 -24.30 20.40 -19.74
C ALA A 42 -23.35 19.58 -20.61
N SER A 43 -22.06 19.58 -20.28
CA SER A 43 -21.13 18.61 -20.87
C SER A 43 -21.39 17.22 -20.30
N ASP A 44 -21.09 16.16 -21.06
CA ASP A 44 -21.25 14.78 -20.61
C ASP A 44 -20.57 14.53 -19.26
N LYS A 45 -19.34 15.02 -19.10
CA LYS A 45 -18.58 14.94 -17.85
C LYS A 45 -19.28 15.60 -16.65
N PHE A 46 -20.00 16.69 -16.87
CA PHE A 46 -20.75 17.36 -15.80
C PHE A 46 -22.06 16.61 -15.49
N THR A 47 -22.74 16.12 -16.52
CA THR A 47 -23.93 15.27 -16.39
C THR A 47 -23.62 13.99 -15.62
N ASP A 48 -22.48 13.34 -15.89
CA ASP A 48 -22.04 12.14 -15.18
C ASP A 48 -21.80 12.40 -13.69
N ARG A 49 -21.24 13.57 -13.34
CA ARG A 49 -21.06 13.98 -11.94
C ARG A 49 -22.40 14.19 -11.23
N LEU A 50 -23.36 14.83 -11.89
CA LEU A 50 -24.71 15.01 -11.34
C LEU A 50 -25.41 13.66 -11.15
N ARG A 51 -25.33 12.77 -12.16
CA ARG A 51 -25.88 11.40 -12.07
C ARG A 51 -25.26 10.61 -10.93
N SER A 52 -23.95 10.67 -10.79
CA SER A 52 -23.21 10.02 -9.70
C SER A 52 -23.58 10.57 -8.31
N ALA A 53 -24.01 11.83 -8.25
CA ALA A 53 -24.47 12.44 -7.00
C ALA A 53 -25.91 12.04 -6.63
N SER A 54 -26.76 11.63 -7.57
CA SER A 54 -28.17 11.32 -7.32
C SER A 54 -28.37 10.02 -6.53
N LEU A 55 -29.04 10.14 -5.38
CA LEU A 55 -29.55 9.03 -4.59
C LEU A 55 -30.73 8.35 -5.26
N SER A 56 -31.57 9.07 -6.02
CA SER A 56 -32.71 8.44 -6.70
C SER A 56 -32.26 7.39 -7.71
N LEU A 57 -31.23 7.70 -8.52
CA LEU A 57 -30.64 6.76 -9.48
C LEU A 57 -30.06 5.52 -8.80
N SER A 58 -29.35 5.69 -7.68
CA SER A 58 -28.75 4.56 -6.95
C SER A 58 -29.77 3.76 -6.13
N THR A 59 -30.83 4.41 -5.65
CA THR A 59 -31.90 3.76 -4.87
C THR A 59 -32.82 2.95 -5.77
N ALA A 60 -33.22 3.48 -6.93
CA ALA A 60 -34.04 2.75 -7.90
C ALA A 60 -33.34 1.52 -8.51
N ALA A 61 -32.00 1.51 -8.51
CA ALA A 61 -31.23 0.33 -8.92
C ALA A 61 -31.23 -0.82 -7.89
N ARG A 62 -31.79 -0.62 -6.70
CA ARG A 62 -31.88 -1.66 -5.65
C ARG A 62 -33.17 -2.44 -5.77
N GLU A 63 -33.07 -3.78 -5.74
CA GLU A 63 -34.22 -4.70 -5.80
C GLU A 63 -35.17 -4.59 -4.61
N ASP A 64 -34.73 -4.03 -3.47
CA ASP A 64 -35.48 -3.92 -2.22
C ASP A 64 -36.01 -2.51 -1.92
N SER A 65 -35.90 -1.58 -2.87
CA SER A 65 -36.26 -0.18 -2.65
C SER A 65 -37.77 0.01 -2.49
N THR A 66 -38.18 0.71 -1.42
CA THR A 66 -39.58 1.06 -1.20
C THR A 66 -39.93 2.41 -1.81
N ALA A 67 -41.22 2.68 -2.06
CA ALA A 67 -41.69 4.00 -2.47
C ALA A 67 -41.30 5.11 -1.46
N GLN A 68 -41.20 4.77 -0.18
CA GLN A 68 -40.74 5.71 0.85
C GLN A 68 -39.24 6.01 0.72
N ASP A 69 -38.41 5.00 0.43
CA ASP A 69 -36.98 5.20 0.18
C ASP A 69 -36.73 6.04 -1.06
N LEU A 70 -37.47 5.78 -2.14
CA LEU A 70 -37.41 6.53 -3.38
C LEU A 70 -37.82 8.00 -3.21
N LEU A 71 -38.91 8.25 -2.46
CA LEU A 71 -39.32 9.62 -2.15
C LEU A 71 -38.27 10.35 -1.29
N ALA A 72 -37.73 9.69 -0.27
CA ALA A 72 -36.68 10.26 0.57
C ALA A 72 -35.40 10.55 -0.23
N ALA A 73 -35.04 9.67 -1.17
CA ALA A 73 -33.92 9.86 -2.08
C ALA A 73 -34.16 11.07 -3.02
N ALA A 74 -35.34 11.16 -3.64
CA ALA A 74 -35.74 12.27 -4.51
C ALA A 74 -35.72 13.62 -3.78
N GLN A 75 -36.20 13.66 -2.53
CA GLN A 75 -36.14 14.86 -1.70
C GLN A 75 -34.70 15.21 -1.26
N SER A 76 -33.88 14.20 -0.98
CA SER A 76 -32.46 14.41 -0.64
C SER A 76 -31.63 14.88 -1.84
N ASP A 77 -32.06 14.56 -3.06
CA ASP A 77 -31.36 14.92 -4.29
C ASP A 77 -31.30 16.41 -4.56
N TYR A 78 -32.27 17.21 -4.12
CA TYR A 78 -32.16 18.68 -4.23
C TYR A 78 -30.88 19.19 -3.56
N ALA A 79 -30.62 18.80 -2.31
CA ALA A 79 -29.45 19.23 -1.55
C ALA A 79 -28.13 18.68 -2.12
N ARG A 80 -28.17 17.51 -2.75
CA ARG A 80 -26.97 16.88 -3.34
C ARG A 80 -26.62 17.50 -4.68
N LEU A 81 -27.60 17.68 -5.55
CA LEU A 81 -27.43 18.26 -6.88
C LEU A 81 -27.09 19.76 -6.79
N ILE A 82 -27.66 20.49 -5.83
CA ILE A 82 -27.27 21.90 -5.59
C ILE A 82 -25.83 21.99 -5.11
N GLY A 83 -25.37 21.03 -4.31
CA GLY A 83 -23.98 20.92 -3.90
C GLY A 83 -23.02 20.75 -5.10
N VAL A 84 -23.40 19.94 -6.09
CA VAL A 84 -22.62 19.77 -7.34
C VAL A 84 -22.58 21.06 -8.16
N LEU A 85 -23.73 21.75 -8.28
CA LEU A 85 -23.82 23.04 -8.97
C LEU A 85 -22.92 24.09 -8.31
N TYR A 86 -23.02 24.25 -6.99
CA TYR A 86 -22.21 25.20 -6.23
C TYR A 86 -20.72 24.86 -6.27
N ALA A 87 -20.34 23.58 -6.22
CA ALA A 87 -18.95 23.13 -6.35
C ALA A 87 -18.33 23.48 -7.73
N GLU A 88 -19.15 23.70 -8.76
CA GLU A 88 -18.70 24.11 -10.10
C GLU A 88 -18.96 25.60 -10.41
N GLY A 89 -19.54 26.32 -9.45
CA GLY A 89 -19.77 27.77 -9.48
C GLY A 89 -21.07 28.21 -10.15
N TYR A 90 -22.07 27.32 -10.16
CA TYR A 90 -23.39 27.56 -10.70
C TYR A 90 -24.39 27.86 -9.57
N TYR A 91 -24.47 29.12 -9.13
CA TYR A 91 -25.36 29.50 -8.03
C TYR A 91 -26.78 29.83 -8.46
N GLY A 92 -26.98 30.10 -9.76
CA GLY A 92 -28.31 30.31 -10.35
C GLY A 92 -29.02 29.04 -10.81
N GLY A 93 -28.47 27.85 -10.50
CA GLY A 93 -29.00 26.60 -11.03
C GLY A 93 -30.40 26.26 -10.51
N VAL A 94 -31.23 25.65 -11.37
CA VAL A 94 -32.60 25.22 -11.06
C VAL A 94 -32.66 23.70 -11.10
N ILE A 95 -33.21 23.10 -10.05
CA ILE A 95 -33.41 21.65 -9.94
C ILE A 95 -34.91 21.39 -9.84
N THR A 96 -35.42 20.57 -10.75
CA THR A 96 -36.80 20.10 -10.74
C THR A 96 -36.79 18.59 -10.59
N ILE A 97 -37.47 18.08 -9.56
CA ILE A 97 -37.58 16.63 -9.31
C ILE A 97 -39.06 16.29 -9.19
N ARG A 98 -39.58 15.50 -10.14
CA ARG A 98 -40.97 15.10 -10.16
C ARG A 98 -41.11 13.61 -9.89
N VAL A 99 -41.88 13.26 -8.87
CA VAL A 99 -42.29 11.90 -8.54
C VAL A 99 -43.72 11.72 -9.06
N ASP A 100 -43.90 10.82 -10.03
CA ASP A 100 -45.16 10.60 -10.75
C ASP A 100 -45.84 11.92 -11.20
N GLY A 101 -45.03 12.83 -11.73
CA GLY A 101 -45.47 14.14 -12.23
C GLY A 101 -45.70 15.23 -11.17
N LYS A 102 -45.52 14.94 -9.87
CA LYS A 102 -45.62 15.93 -8.78
C LYS A 102 -44.26 16.30 -8.24
N GLU A 103 -44.04 17.58 -7.95
CA GLU A 103 -42.77 18.05 -7.37
C GLU A 103 -42.48 17.32 -6.04
N ALA A 104 -41.32 16.68 -5.94
CA ALA A 104 -40.95 15.83 -4.81
C ALA A 104 -40.94 16.63 -3.49
N ALA A 105 -40.51 17.90 -3.54
CA ALA A 105 -40.54 18.80 -2.38
C ALA A 105 -41.95 19.07 -1.83
N ASN A 106 -43.00 18.90 -2.65
CA ASN A 106 -44.39 19.13 -2.25
C ASN A 106 -45.09 17.89 -1.69
N ILE A 107 -44.45 16.72 -1.76
CA ILE A 107 -45.00 15.47 -1.23
C ILE A 107 -44.58 15.33 0.24
N PRO A 108 -45.51 15.21 1.20
CA PRO A 108 -45.13 15.05 2.60
C PRO A 108 -44.31 13.78 2.82
N PRO A 109 -43.14 13.84 3.51
CA PRO A 109 -42.22 12.69 3.64
C PRO A 109 -42.85 11.46 4.31
N LEU A 110 -43.85 11.66 5.17
CA LEU A 110 -44.56 10.60 5.90
C LEU A 110 -45.86 10.14 5.22
N ARG A 111 -46.15 10.66 4.01
CA ARG A 111 -47.30 10.27 3.19
C ARG A 111 -46.81 9.93 1.78
N ALA A 112 -45.80 9.06 1.70
CA ALA A 112 -45.33 8.54 0.44
C ALA A 112 -46.48 7.80 -0.29
N PRO A 113 -46.58 7.91 -1.62
CA PRO A 113 -47.45 7.04 -2.41
C PRO A 113 -47.17 5.57 -2.12
N ALA A 114 -48.17 4.70 -2.28
CA ALA A 114 -48.01 3.26 -2.09
C ALA A 114 -47.04 2.63 -3.11
N GLU A 115 -46.92 3.25 -4.28
CA GLU A 115 -46.05 2.86 -5.38
C GLU A 115 -45.57 4.15 -6.07
N ILE A 116 -44.32 4.19 -6.50
CA ILE A 116 -43.74 5.25 -7.33
C ILE A 116 -43.29 4.59 -8.63
N ARG A 117 -43.75 5.12 -9.77
CA ARG A 117 -43.42 4.53 -11.09
C ARG A 117 -42.36 5.32 -11.81
N GLN A 118 -42.34 6.63 -11.65
CA GLN A 118 -41.45 7.51 -12.40
C GLN A 118 -40.88 8.63 -11.53
N ILE A 119 -39.58 8.87 -11.67
CA ILE A 119 -38.88 10.02 -11.08
C ILE A 119 -38.15 10.75 -12.19
N ASP A 120 -38.58 11.97 -12.49
CA ASP A 120 -37.95 12.82 -13.50
C ASP A 120 -37.09 13.89 -12.82
N ILE A 121 -35.79 13.86 -13.07
CA ILE A 121 -34.83 14.82 -12.56
C ILE A 121 -34.32 15.69 -13.70
N THR A 122 -34.58 16.99 -13.61
CA THR A 122 -34.06 18.00 -14.55
C THR A 122 -33.20 19.00 -13.82
N VAL A 123 -31.97 19.21 -14.29
CA VAL A 123 -31.01 20.16 -13.71
C VAL A 123 -30.57 21.18 -14.75
N GLU A 124 -30.90 22.45 -14.51
CA GLU A 124 -30.48 23.59 -15.32
C GLU A 124 -29.36 24.35 -14.60
N ARG A 125 -28.17 24.45 -15.20
CA ARG A 125 -26.99 25.02 -14.52
C ARG A 125 -26.92 26.54 -14.49
N HIS A 126 -27.53 27.21 -15.47
CA HIS A 126 -27.36 28.66 -15.69
C HIS A 126 -25.88 29.10 -15.77
N ASP A 127 -25.63 30.41 -15.62
CA ASP A 127 -24.31 31.01 -15.78
C ASP A 127 -23.39 30.72 -14.59
N LYS A 128 -22.08 30.71 -14.86
CA LYS A 128 -21.05 30.63 -13.82
C LYS A 128 -20.89 31.98 -13.14
N PHE A 129 -20.66 31.93 -11.84
CA PHE A 129 -20.36 33.11 -11.05
C PHE A 129 -18.85 33.32 -10.94
N LEU A 130 -18.45 34.57 -10.76
CA LEU A 130 -17.08 34.95 -10.40
C LEU A 130 -17.04 35.39 -8.94
N PHE A 131 -15.89 35.25 -8.27
CA PHE A 131 -15.73 35.80 -6.93
C PHE A 131 -15.71 37.34 -7.00
N GLY A 132 -16.65 38.02 -6.35
CA GLY A 132 -16.56 39.46 -6.12
C GLY A 132 -15.55 39.73 -5.01
N ILE A 133 -15.76 39.08 -3.86
CA ILE A 133 -14.81 38.98 -2.74
C ILE A 133 -14.39 37.53 -2.57
N ALA A 134 -13.08 37.29 -2.46
CA ALA A 134 -12.52 36.01 -2.03
C ALA A 134 -11.49 36.29 -0.93
N ARG A 135 -11.94 36.27 0.33
CA ARG A 135 -11.11 36.64 1.48
C ARG A 135 -11.22 35.62 2.61
N VAL A 136 -10.05 35.19 3.09
CA VAL A 136 -9.88 34.48 4.37
C VAL A 136 -8.88 35.28 5.19
N ALA A 137 -9.30 35.81 6.34
CA ALA A 137 -8.44 36.70 7.12
C ALA A 137 -8.75 36.67 8.63
N PRO A 138 -7.76 36.97 9.49
CA PRO A 138 -6.33 37.02 9.20
C PRO A 138 -5.76 35.61 8.94
N VAL A 139 -4.67 35.55 8.18
CA VAL A 139 -3.87 34.33 7.96
C VAL A 139 -2.40 34.62 8.30
N PRO A 140 -1.59 33.63 8.70
CA PRO A 140 -0.18 33.86 8.97
C PRO A 140 0.57 34.18 7.65
N PRO A 141 1.74 34.85 7.70
CA PRO A 141 2.46 35.32 6.50
C PRO A 141 2.79 34.25 5.46
N ASN A 142 2.99 33.00 5.89
CA ASN A 142 3.36 31.87 5.03
C ASN A 142 2.17 30.95 4.73
N ALA A 143 0.94 31.44 4.87
CA ALA A 143 -0.25 30.66 4.55
C ALA A 143 -0.37 30.45 3.03
N GLU A 144 -0.39 29.20 2.61
CA GLU A 144 -0.67 28.82 1.22
C GLU A 144 -2.19 28.62 1.06
N LEU A 145 -2.86 29.63 0.49
CA LEU A 145 -4.27 29.54 0.12
C LEU A 145 -4.41 29.11 -1.35
N PRO A 146 -5.53 28.46 -1.74
CA PRO A 146 -5.74 28.06 -3.13
C PRO A 146 -5.67 29.26 -4.07
N GLU A 147 -4.76 29.26 -5.05
CA GLU A 147 -4.56 30.40 -5.97
C GLU A 147 -5.82 30.80 -6.75
N LYS A 148 -6.74 29.84 -6.96
CA LYS A 148 -8.02 30.06 -7.66
C LYS A 148 -9.08 30.71 -6.78
N PHE A 149 -8.90 30.74 -5.45
CA PHE A 149 -9.73 31.49 -4.53
C PHE A 149 -9.28 32.95 -4.51
N ALA A 150 -9.67 33.69 -5.55
CA ALA A 150 -9.29 35.09 -5.73
C ALA A 150 -10.41 35.86 -6.44
N THR A 151 -10.55 37.15 -6.14
CA THR A 151 -11.49 38.05 -6.81
C THR A 151 -11.30 38.00 -8.33
N GLY A 152 -12.42 37.93 -9.07
CA GLY A 152 -12.46 37.82 -10.53
C GLY A 152 -12.20 36.42 -11.08
N LYS A 153 -11.90 35.41 -10.25
CA LYS A 153 -11.82 34.00 -10.67
C LYS A 153 -13.17 33.31 -10.53
N GLY A 154 -13.32 32.13 -11.14
CA GLY A 154 -14.54 31.33 -11.05
C GLY A 154 -14.88 31.00 -9.59
N ALA A 155 -16.07 31.40 -9.15
CA ALA A 155 -16.55 31.21 -7.79
C ALA A 155 -16.96 29.75 -7.57
N ARG A 156 -16.03 28.86 -7.26
CA ARG A 156 -16.37 27.47 -6.94
C ARG A 156 -16.51 27.29 -5.43
N GLY A 157 -17.58 26.63 -4.98
CA GLY A 157 -17.85 26.43 -3.56
C GLY A 157 -16.83 25.54 -2.84
N ASP A 158 -16.19 24.62 -3.55
CA ASP A 158 -15.12 23.78 -2.99
C ASP A 158 -13.90 24.60 -2.58
N LEU A 159 -13.55 25.63 -3.36
CA LEU A 159 -12.44 26.55 -3.08
C LEU A 159 -12.66 27.37 -1.80
N ILE A 160 -13.91 27.73 -1.47
CA ILE A 160 -14.24 28.48 -0.25
C ILE A 160 -13.90 27.64 0.99
N GLY A 161 -14.39 26.40 1.01
CA GLY A 161 -14.11 25.48 2.11
C GLY A 161 -12.64 25.08 2.18
N GLU A 162 -11.97 24.93 1.03
CA GLU A 162 -10.53 24.68 0.96
C GLU A 162 -9.73 25.84 1.55
N ALA A 163 -10.01 27.08 1.12
CA ALA A 163 -9.35 28.28 1.63
C ALA A 163 -9.54 28.45 3.14
N ALA A 164 -10.76 28.25 3.66
CA ALA A 164 -11.04 28.30 5.10
C ALA A 164 -10.21 27.27 5.88
N ARG A 165 -10.22 26.00 5.43
CA ARG A 165 -9.45 24.92 6.06
C ARG A 165 -7.94 25.14 5.97
N SER A 166 -7.43 25.64 4.85
CA SER A 166 -6.01 25.98 4.68
C SER A 166 -5.61 27.12 5.61
N GLY A 167 -6.45 28.16 5.76
CA GLY A 167 -6.19 29.25 6.70
C GLY A 167 -6.14 28.79 8.16
N VAL A 168 -7.10 27.96 8.60
CA VAL A 168 -7.10 27.37 9.95
C VAL A 168 -5.88 26.45 10.14
N SER A 169 -5.56 25.63 9.16
CA SER A 169 -4.41 24.72 9.22
C SER A 169 -3.09 25.49 9.32
N ALA A 170 -2.94 26.57 8.55
CA ALA A 170 -1.75 27.42 8.60
C ALA A 170 -1.56 28.05 9.99
N TRP A 171 -2.63 28.50 10.66
CA TRP A 171 -2.56 28.97 12.04
C TRP A 171 -2.17 27.85 13.02
N ARG A 172 -2.75 26.65 12.85
CA ARG A 172 -2.40 25.49 13.67
C ARG A 172 -0.92 25.11 13.51
N ASP A 173 -0.39 25.16 12.29
CA ASP A 173 1.03 24.90 12.00
C ASP A 173 1.95 25.99 12.59
N ALA A 174 1.47 27.23 12.68
CA ALA A 174 2.16 28.31 13.40
C ALA A 174 2.13 28.17 14.94
N GLY A 175 1.47 27.12 15.46
CA GLY A 175 1.37 26.80 16.88
C GLY A 175 0.08 27.23 17.54
N HIS A 176 -0.92 27.64 16.77
CA HIS A 176 -2.21 28.04 17.31
C HIS A 176 -3.23 26.90 17.23
N ALA A 177 -3.17 25.98 18.20
CA ALA A 177 -4.00 24.78 18.18
C ALA A 177 -5.51 25.07 18.16
N LYS A 178 -5.95 26.19 18.73
CA LYS A 178 -7.37 26.56 18.83
C LYS A 178 -7.79 27.61 17.79
N ALA A 179 -7.11 27.60 16.63
CA ALA A 179 -7.56 28.39 15.50
C ALA A 179 -8.90 27.86 14.98
N ASP A 180 -9.83 28.77 14.70
CA ASP A 180 -11.18 28.42 14.29
C ASP A 180 -11.78 29.51 13.38
N ILE A 181 -12.89 29.20 12.73
CA ILE A 181 -13.65 30.16 11.93
C ILE A 181 -14.65 30.87 12.85
N THR A 182 -14.53 32.19 12.97
CA THR A 182 -15.41 32.98 13.85
C THR A 182 -16.61 33.57 13.13
N ASP A 183 -16.46 33.89 11.85
CA ASP A 183 -17.54 34.46 11.04
C ASP A 183 -17.39 34.05 9.57
N GLN A 184 -18.52 33.94 8.87
CA GLN A 184 -18.59 33.60 7.45
C GLN A 184 -19.73 34.37 6.79
N SER A 185 -19.39 35.23 5.84
CA SER A 185 -20.35 35.89 4.95
C SER A 185 -20.17 35.34 3.53
N ILE A 186 -21.16 34.59 3.06
CA ILE A 186 -21.17 34.01 1.71
C ILE A 186 -22.47 34.46 1.02
N THR A 187 -22.37 35.41 0.10
CA THR A 187 -23.53 36.03 -0.55
C THR A 187 -23.41 35.91 -2.06
N ALA A 188 -24.44 35.38 -2.71
CA ALA A 188 -24.53 35.28 -4.17
C ALA A 188 -25.39 36.43 -4.72
N ASP A 189 -24.79 37.29 -5.55
CA ASP A 189 -25.51 38.29 -6.33
C ASP A 189 -25.86 37.71 -7.70
N HIS A 190 -27.14 37.41 -7.91
CA HIS A 190 -27.62 36.83 -9.16
C HIS A 190 -27.70 37.83 -10.31
N ALA A 191 -27.80 39.14 -10.04
CA ALA A 191 -27.84 40.16 -11.07
C ALA A 191 -26.45 40.36 -11.69
N ASP A 192 -25.43 40.46 -10.82
CA ASP A 192 -24.04 40.67 -11.23
C ASP A 192 -23.28 39.36 -11.49
N LYS A 193 -23.89 38.21 -11.15
CA LYS A 193 -23.30 36.87 -11.27
C LYS A 193 -22.00 36.77 -10.50
N THR A 194 -21.99 37.36 -9.30
CA THR A 194 -20.85 37.38 -8.39
C THR A 194 -21.17 36.65 -7.09
N LEU A 195 -20.14 36.07 -6.50
CA LEU A 195 -20.21 35.49 -5.16
C LEU A 195 -19.18 36.20 -4.28
N ASP A 196 -19.64 36.80 -3.20
CA ASP A 196 -18.79 37.35 -2.16
C ASP A 196 -18.61 36.30 -1.07
N ALA A 197 -17.37 35.86 -0.87
CA ALA A 197 -16.95 34.91 0.17
C ALA A 197 -15.91 35.59 1.07
N ASP A 198 -16.36 35.99 2.26
CA ASP A 198 -15.55 36.63 3.28
C ASP A 198 -15.59 35.82 4.58
N ILE A 199 -14.44 35.25 4.95
CA ILE A 199 -14.29 34.32 6.06
C ILE A 199 -13.34 34.91 7.09
N ALA A 200 -13.84 35.12 8.31
CA ALA A 200 -13.05 35.59 9.43
C ALA A 200 -12.54 34.43 10.27
N LEU A 201 -11.23 34.39 10.47
CA LEU A 201 -10.56 33.41 11.34
C LEU A 201 -10.21 34.03 12.69
N SER A 202 -10.32 33.25 13.76
CA SER A 202 -9.60 33.53 14.99
C SER A 202 -8.35 32.67 15.03
N PRO A 203 -7.15 33.27 15.09
CA PRO A 203 -5.93 32.51 15.32
C PRO A 203 -6.00 31.76 16.66
N GLY A 204 -6.64 32.31 17.69
CA GLY A 204 -6.52 31.80 19.06
C GLY A 204 -5.10 32.00 19.64
N PRO A 205 -4.83 31.49 20.86
CA PRO A 205 -3.51 31.64 21.48
C PRO A 205 -2.46 30.75 20.81
N ARG A 206 -1.21 31.21 20.80
CA ARG A 206 -0.06 30.37 20.43
C ARG A 206 0.32 29.50 21.62
N LEU A 207 0.26 28.18 21.46
CA LEU A 207 0.34 27.21 22.55
C LEU A 207 1.59 26.36 22.48
N ARG A 208 1.97 25.80 23.63
CA ARG A 208 2.99 24.74 23.76
C ARG A 208 2.34 23.43 24.18
N PHE A 209 2.98 22.30 23.90
CA PHE A 209 2.51 21.01 24.42
C PHE A 209 2.57 21.00 25.95
N GLY A 210 1.46 20.65 26.58
CA GLY A 210 1.33 20.45 28.02
C GLY A 210 1.65 19.02 28.43
N ARG A 211 0.95 18.54 29.44
CA ARG A 211 1.07 17.18 29.96
C ARG A 211 0.46 16.20 28.97
N PHE A 212 1.10 15.04 28.87
CA PHE A 212 0.56 13.91 28.13
C PHE A 212 -0.17 12.98 29.11
N GLU A 213 -1.48 12.89 29.03
CA GLU A 213 -2.30 12.07 29.93
C GLU A 213 -2.71 10.78 29.21
N ILE A 214 -2.71 9.67 29.95
CA ILE A 214 -3.13 8.37 29.42
C ILE A 214 -4.46 8.05 30.08
N GLU A 215 -5.51 8.06 29.28
CA GLU A 215 -6.84 7.78 29.77
C GLU A 215 -6.98 6.28 30.03
N SER A 216 -7.22 5.94 31.29
CA SER A 216 -7.51 4.58 31.71
C SER A 216 -9.02 4.36 31.77
N PRO A 217 -9.60 3.50 30.92
CA PRO A 217 -11.05 3.26 30.94
C PRO A 217 -11.48 2.58 32.24
N ALA A 218 -12.60 3.03 32.81
CA ALA A 218 -13.29 2.31 33.87
C ALA A 218 -14.07 1.13 33.27
N PRO A 219 -13.99 -0.09 33.82
CA PRO A 219 -13.19 -0.51 34.98
C PRO A 219 -11.71 -0.78 34.65
N ALA A 220 -10.82 -0.64 35.64
CA ALA A 220 -9.35 -0.75 35.51
C ALA A 220 -8.84 -2.02 34.79
N ARG A 221 -9.61 -3.12 34.78
CA ARG A 221 -9.34 -4.31 33.95
C ARG A 221 -9.26 -4.04 32.44
N ARG A 222 -9.76 -2.89 31.97
CA ARG A 222 -9.68 -2.43 30.58
C ARG A 222 -8.48 -1.52 30.33
N ALA A 223 -7.72 -1.14 31.37
CA ALA A 223 -6.49 -0.39 31.20
C ALA A 223 -5.49 -1.18 30.34
N SER A 224 -4.62 -0.42 29.67
CA SER A 224 -3.56 -1.00 28.85
C SER A 224 -2.63 -1.86 29.70
N ARG A 225 -2.19 -2.99 29.14
CA ARG A 225 -1.18 -3.85 29.78
C ARG A 225 0.24 -3.35 29.48
N VAL A 226 0.38 -2.42 28.54
CA VAL A 226 1.62 -1.67 28.35
C VAL A 226 1.72 -0.64 29.46
N ARG A 227 2.86 -0.61 30.16
CA ARG A 227 3.13 0.34 31.24
C ARG A 227 3.01 1.77 30.73
N GLU A 228 2.40 2.65 31.52
CA GLU A 228 2.19 4.05 31.15
C GLU A 228 3.49 4.80 30.82
N SER A 229 4.57 4.54 31.56
CA SER A 229 5.90 5.10 31.28
C SER A 229 6.39 4.74 29.88
N ARG A 230 6.03 3.54 29.38
CA ARG A 230 6.38 3.07 28.05
C ARG A 230 5.49 3.68 26.99
N ILE A 231 4.18 3.82 27.24
CA ILE A 231 3.27 4.57 26.35
C ILE A 231 3.78 6.00 26.15
N ARG A 232 4.19 6.67 27.23
CA ARG A 232 4.76 8.03 27.20
C ARG A 232 6.07 8.09 26.41
N ALA A 233 7.00 7.16 26.66
CA ALA A 233 8.27 7.08 25.95
C ALA A 233 8.08 6.83 24.44
N ILE A 234 7.13 5.97 24.07
CA ILE A 234 6.80 5.65 22.67
C ILE A 234 6.11 6.83 21.98
N ALA A 235 5.13 7.46 22.64
CA ALA A 235 4.48 8.65 22.10
C ALA A 235 5.51 9.76 21.85
N GLY A 236 6.43 9.97 22.80
CA GLY A 236 7.51 10.93 22.65
C GLY A 236 6.99 12.33 22.34
N LEU A 237 5.91 12.75 22.99
CA LEU A 237 5.32 14.08 22.82
C LEU A 237 6.35 15.13 23.27
N PRO A 238 6.65 16.15 22.47
CA PRO A 238 7.64 17.16 22.82
C PRO A 238 7.06 18.19 23.81
N THR A 239 6.75 17.77 25.04
CA THR A 239 6.22 18.64 26.12
C THR A 239 7.07 19.90 26.29
N GLY A 240 6.41 21.05 26.41
CA GLY A 240 7.03 22.37 26.53
C GLY A 240 7.48 23.00 25.21
N LYS A 241 7.46 22.27 24.08
CA LYS A 241 7.70 22.85 22.74
C LYS A 241 6.42 23.42 22.15
N THR A 242 6.56 24.34 21.19
CA THR A 242 5.43 24.90 20.44
C THR A 242 4.56 23.77 19.87
N PHE A 243 3.25 23.94 19.98
CA PHE A 243 2.29 23.01 19.42
C PHE A 243 2.52 22.86 17.91
N SER A 244 2.38 21.63 17.41
CA SER A 244 2.43 21.32 15.99
C SER A 244 1.53 20.13 15.70
N PRO A 245 0.59 20.23 14.75
CA PRO A 245 -0.22 19.09 14.31
C PRO A 245 0.65 17.91 13.86
N GLU A 246 1.77 18.17 13.20
CA GLU A 246 2.71 17.15 12.75
C GLU A 246 3.31 16.36 13.93
N ALA A 247 3.77 17.05 14.98
CA ALA A 247 4.32 16.40 16.16
C ALA A 247 3.28 15.51 16.87
N LEU A 248 2.03 15.96 16.95
CA LEU A 248 0.92 15.17 17.51
C LEU A 248 0.65 13.91 16.68
N ASN A 249 0.59 14.06 15.36
CA ASN A 249 0.43 12.95 14.42
C ASN A 249 1.59 11.96 14.51
N LYS A 250 2.83 12.44 14.67
CA LYS A 250 4.02 11.60 14.86
C LYS A 250 3.92 10.79 16.16
N SER A 251 3.46 11.39 17.26
CA SER A 251 3.21 10.67 18.52
C SER A 251 2.16 9.57 18.38
N ALA A 252 1.04 9.85 17.71
CA ALA A 252 0.02 8.84 17.43
C ALA A 252 0.54 7.71 16.52
N ALA A 253 1.31 8.06 15.48
CA ALA A 253 1.91 7.10 14.56
C ALA A 253 2.91 6.16 15.26
N ARG A 254 3.77 6.69 16.15
CA ARG A 254 4.71 5.88 16.95
C ARG A 254 3.98 4.83 17.79
N LEU A 255 2.90 5.21 18.48
CA LEU A 255 2.09 4.27 19.26
C LEU A 255 1.47 3.17 18.38
N ARG A 256 0.86 3.54 17.24
CA ARG A 256 0.27 2.57 16.29
C ARG A 256 1.32 1.62 15.71
N ARG A 257 2.49 2.14 15.34
CA ARG A 257 3.60 1.39 14.73
C ARG A 257 4.08 0.22 15.59
N THR A 258 3.99 0.33 16.92
CA THR A 258 4.34 -0.79 17.83
C THR A 258 3.51 -2.06 17.59
N GLY A 259 2.31 -1.92 17.02
CA GLY A 259 1.34 -2.99 16.89
C GLY A 259 0.80 -3.53 18.22
N ALA A 260 1.19 -2.96 19.37
CA ALA A 260 0.71 -3.35 20.69
C ALA A 260 -0.74 -2.92 20.92
N PHE A 261 -1.22 -1.93 20.17
CA PHE A 261 -2.56 -1.36 20.25
C PHE A 261 -3.31 -1.58 18.94
N ARG A 262 -4.58 -1.98 19.02
CA ARG A 262 -5.50 -2.04 17.87
C ARG A 262 -6.18 -0.70 17.59
N SER A 263 -6.20 0.19 18.58
CA SER A 263 -6.73 1.55 18.47
C SER A 263 -5.90 2.50 19.31
N VAL A 264 -5.62 3.68 18.74
CA VAL A 264 -4.90 4.78 19.38
C VAL A 264 -5.62 6.07 18.99
N VAL A 265 -6.22 6.71 19.99
CA VAL A 265 -6.90 7.99 19.87
C VAL A 265 -6.12 9.00 20.68
N VAL A 266 -5.72 10.11 20.05
CA VAL A 266 -5.03 11.21 20.72
C VAL A 266 -5.91 12.44 20.58
N THR A 267 -6.23 13.07 21.70
CA THR A 267 -7.15 14.21 21.79
C THR A 267 -6.46 15.38 22.47
N GLU A 268 -6.63 16.55 21.88
CA GLU A 268 -6.26 17.82 22.49
C GLU A 268 -7.26 18.17 23.59
N ALA A 269 -6.82 18.72 24.72
CA ALA A 269 -7.74 19.30 25.70
C ALA A 269 -8.59 20.42 25.04
N GLU A 270 -9.84 20.56 25.44
CA GLU A 270 -10.73 21.60 24.88
C GLU A 270 -10.21 23.00 25.22
N THR A 271 -9.87 23.22 26.48
CA THR A 271 -9.36 24.49 27.00
C THR A 271 -7.85 24.44 27.23
N PRO A 272 -7.08 25.44 26.76
CA PRO A 272 -5.67 25.58 27.13
C PRO A 272 -5.48 25.84 28.62
N ASN A 273 -4.33 25.44 29.14
CA ASN A 273 -3.92 25.74 30.51
C ASN A 273 -3.56 27.23 30.65
N PRO A 274 -3.67 27.81 31.87
CA PRO A 274 -3.31 29.21 32.13
C PRO A 274 -1.85 29.58 31.81
N ASP A 275 -0.94 28.60 31.78
CA ASP A 275 0.49 28.76 31.49
C ASP A 275 0.84 28.76 29.98
N GLY A 276 -0.19 28.78 29.12
CA GLY A 276 -0.05 28.74 27.67
C GLY A 276 0.31 27.36 27.13
N THR A 277 0.10 26.30 27.90
CA THR A 277 0.26 24.92 27.44
C THR A 277 -1.09 24.27 27.10
N LEU A 278 -1.06 23.20 26.29
CA LEU A 278 -2.23 22.42 25.92
C LEU A 278 -2.00 20.95 26.26
N ASP A 279 -2.71 20.45 27.25
CA ASP A 279 -2.64 19.04 27.65
C ASP A 279 -3.18 18.15 26.51
N ILE A 280 -2.55 16.99 26.33
CA ILE A 280 -2.88 16.01 25.30
C ILE A 280 -3.23 14.69 25.99
N THR A 281 -4.41 14.17 25.71
CA THR A 281 -4.86 12.88 26.24
C THR A 281 -4.72 11.81 25.17
N THR A 282 -4.28 10.61 25.56
CA THR A 282 -4.29 9.42 24.71
C THR A 282 -5.16 8.34 25.30
N ARG A 283 -5.98 7.72 24.45
CA ARG A 283 -6.73 6.51 24.76
C ARG A 283 -6.25 5.39 23.85
N VAL A 284 -5.79 4.31 24.47
CA VAL A 284 -5.27 3.14 23.75
C VAL A 284 -6.11 1.91 24.05
N VAL A 285 -6.22 1.04 23.06
CA VAL A 285 -6.86 -0.27 23.23
C VAL A 285 -5.87 -1.34 22.79
N ASP A 286 -5.48 -2.20 23.72
CA ASP A 286 -4.52 -3.28 23.45
C ASP A 286 -5.00 -4.19 22.30
N ALA A 287 -4.06 -4.55 21.43
CA ALA A 287 -4.23 -5.64 20.48
C ALA A 287 -4.25 -7.01 21.20
N LYS A 288 -4.67 -8.06 20.48
CA LYS A 288 -4.51 -9.44 20.95
C LYS A 288 -3.02 -9.71 21.18
N ARG A 289 -2.68 -10.22 22.38
CA ARG A 289 -1.29 -10.51 22.78
C ARG A 289 -0.60 -11.45 21.80
N ARG A 290 -1.31 -12.50 21.39
CA ARG A 290 -0.75 -13.57 20.55
C ARG A 290 -1.38 -13.51 19.17
N ARG A 291 -0.56 -13.67 18.13
CA ARG A 291 -1.01 -13.90 16.76
C ARG A 291 -0.20 -15.07 16.21
N VAL A 292 -0.90 -16.07 15.71
CA VAL A 292 -0.29 -17.13 14.91
C VAL A 292 -0.64 -16.88 13.45
N GLY A 293 0.25 -17.29 12.56
CA GLY A 293 -0.03 -17.39 11.14
C GLY A 293 0.73 -18.56 10.56
N ALA A 294 0.21 -19.09 9.46
CA ALA A 294 0.85 -20.11 8.68
C ALA A 294 0.70 -19.74 7.20
N GLY A 295 1.63 -20.22 6.39
CA GLY A 295 1.63 -20.05 4.95
C GLY A 295 2.15 -21.32 4.29
N ALA A 296 1.78 -21.49 3.03
CA ALA A 296 2.31 -22.51 2.16
C ALA A 296 2.62 -21.85 0.82
N GLU A 297 3.74 -22.24 0.23
CA GLU A 297 4.23 -21.78 -1.05
C GLU A 297 4.62 -23.00 -1.87
N LEU A 298 4.27 -23.01 -3.15
CA LEU A 298 4.61 -24.09 -4.06
C LEU A 298 5.45 -23.50 -5.20
N SER A 299 6.66 -24.02 -5.35
CA SER A 299 7.63 -23.68 -6.39
C SER A 299 7.93 -24.91 -7.23
N SER A 300 8.19 -24.73 -8.52
CA SER A 300 8.59 -25.83 -9.41
C SER A 300 9.98 -26.37 -9.08
N LEU A 301 10.85 -25.56 -8.46
CA LEU A 301 12.22 -25.92 -8.10
C LEU A 301 12.32 -26.41 -6.64
N GLU A 302 11.96 -25.53 -5.70
CA GLU A 302 12.02 -25.78 -4.25
C GLU A 302 10.96 -26.77 -3.76
N GLY A 303 9.93 -27.05 -4.56
CA GLY A 303 8.78 -27.83 -4.14
C GLY A 303 7.88 -27.05 -3.17
N LEU A 304 7.34 -27.74 -2.17
CA LEU A 304 6.45 -27.14 -1.17
C LEU A 304 7.26 -26.55 -0.01
N THR A 305 7.04 -25.26 0.25
CA THR A 305 7.54 -24.53 1.40
C THR A 305 6.40 -24.24 2.37
N LEU A 306 6.54 -24.66 3.62
CA LEU A 306 5.61 -24.39 4.72
C LEU A 306 6.23 -23.37 5.66
N THR A 307 5.48 -22.33 5.99
CA THR A 307 5.89 -21.30 6.94
C THR A 307 4.91 -21.20 8.09
N GLY A 308 5.43 -20.88 9.26
CA GLY A 308 4.65 -20.65 10.47
C GLY A 308 5.26 -19.54 11.28
N PHE A 309 4.44 -18.74 11.95
CA PHE A 309 4.94 -17.79 12.93
C PHE A 309 4.06 -17.72 14.15
N TRP A 310 4.70 -17.43 15.28
CA TRP A 310 4.05 -17.04 16.52
C TRP A 310 4.57 -15.68 16.96
N LEU A 311 3.65 -14.76 17.18
CA LEU A 311 3.94 -13.40 17.61
C LEU A 311 3.33 -13.15 18.98
N HIS A 312 4.15 -12.73 19.93
CA HIS A 312 3.74 -12.24 21.24
C HIS A 312 4.04 -10.75 21.39
N ARG A 313 2.99 -9.97 21.69
CA ARG A 313 3.06 -8.54 21.96
C ARG A 313 3.08 -8.27 23.45
N ASN A 314 3.85 -7.26 23.83
CA ASN A 314 3.93 -6.71 25.17
C ASN A 314 4.26 -7.78 26.23
N LEU A 315 5.35 -8.54 26.00
CA LEU A 315 5.78 -9.60 26.90
C LEU A 315 6.19 -9.05 28.28
N LEU A 316 6.91 -7.92 28.30
CA LEU A 316 7.51 -7.32 29.50
C LEU A 316 6.85 -5.98 29.88
N GLY A 317 5.66 -5.70 29.34
CA GLY A 317 4.92 -4.48 29.64
C GLY A 317 5.48 -3.21 28.97
N GLY A 318 6.35 -3.32 27.95
CA GLY A 318 6.92 -2.19 27.24
C GLY A 318 6.63 -2.13 25.76
N ALA A 319 5.50 -2.73 25.35
CA ALA A 319 5.06 -2.85 23.94
C ALA A 319 6.03 -3.65 23.07
N GLU A 320 6.78 -4.58 23.67
CA GLU A 320 7.76 -5.41 22.97
C GLU A 320 7.08 -6.36 21.98
N ARG A 321 7.80 -6.74 20.93
CA ARG A 321 7.35 -7.68 19.93
C ARG A 321 8.33 -8.86 19.90
N LEU A 322 7.92 -10.00 20.43
CA LEU A 322 8.65 -11.25 20.30
C LEU A 322 8.00 -12.07 19.18
N ARG A 323 8.75 -12.37 18.13
CA ARG A 323 8.30 -13.19 17.00
C ARG A 323 9.20 -14.40 16.88
N PHE A 324 8.60 -15.57 16.77
CA PHE A 324 9.28 -16.78 16.30
C PHE A 324 8.72 -17.14 14.93
N ASP A 325 9.62 -17.43 13.99
CA ASP A 325 9.33 -17.85 12.63
C ASP A 325 9.93 -19.24 12.43
N ALA A 326 9.16 -20.13 11.81
CA ALA A 326 9.59 -21.46 11.41
C ALA A 326 9.28 -21.65 9.92
N MET A 327 10.21 -22.25 9.20
CA MET A 327 10.07 -22.60 7.80
C MET A 327 10.62 -24.01 7.57
N VAL A 328 9.93 -24.78 6.74
CA VAL A 328 10.42 -26.04 6.18
C VAL A 328 10.17 -25.96 4.69
N GLY A 329 11.23 -26.05 3.89
CA GLY A 329 11.16 -26.06 2.42
C GLY A 329 11.72 -27.36 1.85
N GLY A 330 11.91 -27.40 0.53
CA GLY A 330 12.45 -28.58 -0.15
C GLY A 330 11.50 -29.79 -0.22
N ILE A 331 10.25 -29.68 0.26
CA ILE A 331 9.34 -30.83 0.34
C ILE A 331 8.88 -31.21 -1.07
N GLY A 332 9.42 -32.33 -1.58
CA GLY A 332 9.16 -32.78 -2.94
C GLY A 332 9.87 -31.98 -4.03
N GLY A 333 10.77 -31.07 -3.65
CA GLY A 333 11.73 -30.41 -4.53
C GLY A 333 13.04 -31.20 -4.61
N ASN A 334 13.89 -30.85 -5.58
CA ASN A 334 15.17 -31.53 -5.78
C ASN A 334 16.37 -30.76 -5.18
N SER A 335 16.31 -29.43 -5.18
CA SER A 335 17.29 -28.48 -4.60
C SER A 335 16.76 -27.06 -4.75
N GLY A 336 17.43 -26.05 -4.16
CA GLY A 336 17.23 -24.65 -4.54
C GLY A 336 16.69 -23.72 -3.46
N GLY A 337 17.16 -23.84 -2.22
CA GLY A 337 16.94 -22.81 -1.21
C GLY A 337 16.85 -23.34 0.22
N GLU A 338 15.90 -22.74 0.94
CA GLU A 338 15.53 -22.99 2.34
C GLU A 338 15.11 -24.40 2.77
N ASP A 339 15.97 -25.34 3.18
CA ASP A 339 15.49 -26.64 3.73
C ASP A 339 14.77 -26.42 5.08
N PHE A 340 15.36 -25.64 5.99
CA PHE A 340 14.77 -25.31 7.28
C PHE A 340 15.24 -23.96 7.82
N ARG A 341 14.33 -23.22 8.47
CA ARG A 341 14.67 -22.03 9.26
C ARG A 341 13.88 -22.00 10.56
N LEU A 342 14.56 -21.74 11.68
CA LEU A 342 13.94 -21.32 12.94
C LEU A 342 14.60 -20.03 13.40
N SER A 343 13.82 -18.96 13.48
CA SER A 343 14.33 -17.67 13.94
C SER A 343 13.44 -17.04 15.01
N GLY A 344 14.07 -16.27 15.89
CA GLY A 344 13.45 -15.49 16.94
C GLY A 344 13.92 -14.05 16.86
N ARG A 345 12.98 -13.09 16.82
CA ARG A 345 13.28 -11.66 16.91
C ARG A 345 12.50 -11.02 18.05
N PHE A 346 13.21 -10.45 19.01
CA PHE A 346 12.66 -9.62 20.07
C PHE A 346 12.92 -8.16 19.74
N GLU A 347 11.88 -7.34 19.68
CA GLU A 347 11.98 -5.90 19.43
C GLU A 347 11.37 -5.10 20.58
N ARG A 348 12.09 -4.09 21.07
CA ARG A 348 11.61 -3.15 22.09
C ARG A 348 11.62 -1.72 21.53
N PRO A 349 10.44 -1.14 21.25
CA PRO A 349 10.34 0.22 20.71
C PRO A 349 10.79 1.24 21.76
N ALA A 350 11.15 2.45 21.34
CA ALA A 350 11.52 3.55 22.24
C ALA A 350 12.56 3.15 23.30
N THR A 351 13.68 2.57 22.86
CA THR A 351 14.77 2.16 23.76
C THR A 351 15.76 3.30 24.02
N ILE A 352 16.16 4.04 22.97
CA ILE A 352 17.04 5.22 23.08
C ILE A 352 16.22 6.50 22.88
N THR A 353 15.57 6.60 21.71
CA THR A 353 14.66 7.69 21.36
C THR A 353 13.30 7.10 21.02
N PRO A 354 12.21 7.89 20.96
CA PRO A 354 10.88 7.40 20.55
C PRO A 354 10.85 6.71 19.18
N ASP A 355 11.84 7.00 18.31
CA ASP A 355 11.97 6.42 16.98
C ASP A 355 13.10 5.37 16.88
N THR A 356 13.78 5.02 17.98
CA THR A 356 14.82 3.97 18.03
C THR A 356 14.33 2.74 18.79
N SER A 357 14.17 1.63 18.08
CA SER A 357 13.91 0.30 18.65
C SER A 357 15.22 -0.44 18.93
N LEU A 358 15.28 -1.19 20.02
CA LEU A 358 16.28 -2.25 20.22
C LEU A 358 15.74 -3.53 19.58
N PHE A 359 16.58 -4.32 18.94
CA PHE A 359 16.27 -5.69 18.56
C PHE A 359 17.31 -6.68 19.05
N LEU A 360 16.87 -7.89 19.36
CA LEU A 360 17.70 -9.09 19.54
C LEU A 360 17.22 -10.12 18.54
N LEU A 361 18.14 -10.88 17.95
CA LEU A 361 17.86 -11.94 17.00
C LEU A 361 18.63 -13.21 17.35
N ALA A 362 18.01 -14.34 17.04
CA ALA A 362 18.65 -15.64 16.97
C ALA A 362 18.05 -16.39 15.77
N SER A 363 18.86 -17.02 14.94
CA SER A 363 18.43 -17.76 13.77
C SER A 363 19.25 -19.02 13.65
N ILE A 364 18.60 -20.13 13.31
CA ILE A 364 19.23 -21.37 12.89
C ILE A 364 18.62 -21.70 11.53
N LYS A 365 19.45 -21.94 10.52
CA LYS A 365 19.00 -22.28 9.18
C LYS A 365 19.85 -23.36 8.53
N GLU A 366 19.27 -24.04 7.55
CA GLU A 366 19.95 -24.92 6.62
C GLU A 366 19.52 -24.54 5.20
N ASP A 367 20.48 -24.05 4.42
CA ASP A 367 20.35 -23.78 3.00
C ASP A 367 20.85 -25.00 2.22
N ASN A 368 20.11 -25.40 1.20
CA ASN A 368 20.43 -26.50 0.29
C ASN A 368 20.27 -26.00 -1.15
N GLU A 369 21.27 -25.26 -1.58
CA GLU A 369 21.35 -24.66 -2.90
C GLU A 369 22.02 -25.61 -3.89
N PRO A 370 21.94 -25.36 -5.22
CA PRO A 370 22.55 -26.24 -6.21
C PRO A 370 24.05 -26.47 -6.01
N ASP A 371 24.78 -25.42 -5.62
CA ASP A 371 26.25 -25.41 -5.53
C ASP A 371 26.77 -25.57 -4.09
N TYR A 372 25.91 -25.51 -3.08
CA TYR A 372 26.33 -25.65 -1.68
C TYR A 372 25.18 -26.05 -0.73
N ARG A 373 25.55 -26.75 0.35
CA ARG A 373 24.73 -26.90 1.55
C ARG A 373 25.38 -26.12 2.69
N GLU A 374 24.62 -25.27 3.37
CA GLU A 374 25.12 -24.49 4.51
C GLU A 374 24.17 -24.58 5.71
N ARG A 375 24.68 -25.01 6.86
CA ARG A 375 24.01 -24.89 8.15
C ARG A 375 24.58 -23.73 8.91
N SER A 376 23.74 -22.79 9.34
CA SER A 376 24.25 -21.65 10.09
C SER A 376 23.41 -21.26 11.30
N ILE A 377 24.11 -20.70 12.28
CA ILE A 377 23.56 -20.13 13.51
C ILE A 377 23.98 -18.67 13.56
N GLU A 378 23.01 -17.77 13.59
CA GLU A 378 23.23 -16.33 13.79
C GLU A 378 22.61 -15.88 15.11
N ILE A 379 23.39 -15.23 15.97
CA ILE A 379 22.89 -14.62 17.21
C ILE A 379 23.39 -13.19 17.28
N GLY A 380 22.49 -12.23 17.53
CA GLY A 380 22.90 -10.84 17.57
C GLY A 380 21.86 -9.90 18.12
N GLY A 381 22.16 -8.62 17.97
CA GLY A 381 21.27 -7.55 18.40
C GLY A 381 21.75 -6.20 17.92
N GLY A 382 20.88 -5.22 17.99
CA GLY A 382 21.15 -3.90 17.47
C GLY A 382 20.02 -2.93 17.66
N PHE A 383 20.06 -1.85 16.90
CA PHE A 383 19.06 -0.80 16.91
C PHE A 383 18.51 -0.57 15.51
N SER A 384 17.20 -0.31 15.45
CA SER A 384 16.49 0.14 14.26
C SER A 384 15.99 1.56 14.52
N HIS A 385 16.26 2.50 13.62
CA HIS A 385 15.90 3.90 13.75
C HIS A 385 15.08 4.38 12.55
N VAL A 386 13.95 5.03 12.84
CA VAL A 386 13.06 5.63 11.82
C VAL A 386 13.35 7.12 11.70
N PHE A 387 14.08 7.50 10.65
CA PHE A 387 14.44 8.91 10.39
C PHE A 387 13.26 9.71 9.83
N SER A 388 12.47 9.09 8.94
CA SER A 388 11.31 9.72 8.31
C SER A 388 10.22 8.68 8.00
N LYS A 389 9.14 9.10 7.33
CA LYS A 389 8.11 8.17 6.83
C LYS A 389 8.64 7.19 5.77
N THR A 390 9.79 7.51 5.16
CA THR A 390 10.34 6.79 4.01
C THR A 390 11.72 6.22 4.28
N LEU A 391 12.46 6.71 5.30
CA LEU A 391 13.83 6.28 5.59
C LEU A 391 13.93 5.60 6.96
N THR A 392 14.40 4.37 6.97
CA THR A 392 14.72 3.58 8.17
C THR A 392 16.15 3.04 8.06
N ALA A 393 16.88 2.95 9.15
CA ALA A 393 18.17 2.26 9.18
C ALA A 393 18.31 1.34 10.40
N GLU A 394 19.07 0.26 10.25
CA GLU A 394 19.43 -0.66 11.31
C GLU A 394 20.95 -0.75 11.43
N ALA A 395 21.43 -0.91 12.66
CA ALA A 395 22.82 -1.20 12.96
C ALA A 395 22.87 -2.22 14.10
N GLY A 396 23.67 -3.27 13.97
CA GLY A 396 23.79 -4.32 14.98
C GLY A 396 25.14 -4.99 15.00
N ILE A 397 25.28 -5.93 15.93
CA ILE A 397 26.41 -6.85 16.05
C ILE A 397 25.80 -8.26 16.09
N SER A 398 26.34 -9.18 15.30
CA SER A 398 25.95 -10.59 15.34
C SER A 398 27.16 -11.51 15.26
N TYR A 399 27.05 -12.67 15.89
CA TYR A 399 27.93 -13.81 15.73
C TYR A 399 27.28 -14.76 14.72
N LEU A 400 28.05 -15.22 13.74
CA LEU A 400 27.66 -16.20 12.74
C LEU A 400 28.60 -17.40 12.80
N TYR A 401 28.02 -18.58 12.95
CA TYR A 401 28.68 -19.86 12.71
C TYR A 401 28.06 -20.48 11.47
N SER A 402 28.88 -20.95 10.54
CA SER A 402 28.44 -21.61 9.30
C SER A 402 29.23 -22.90 9.08
N ASP A 403 28.53 -24.00 8.83
CA ASP A 403 29.07 -25.30 8.40
C ASP A 403 28.66 -25.53 6.96
N ILE A 404 29.62 -25.60 6.05
CA ILE A 404 29.43 -25.48 4.60
C ILE A 404 29.98 -26.73 3.92
N GLU A 405 29.22 -27.28 2.99
CA GLU A 405 29.61 -28.35 2.08
C GLU A 405 29.37 -27.87 0.63
N ASP A 406 30.45 -27.69 -0.12
CA ASP A 406 30.43 -27.30 -1.53
C ASP A 406 31.59 -27.97 -2.30
N ASP A 407 31.82 -27.58 -3.56
CA ASP A 407 32.90 -28.11 -4.41
C ASP A 407 34.32 -27.87 -3.84
N LEU A 408 34.48 -26.98 -2.86
CA LEU A 408 35.76 -26.74 -2.18
C LEU A 408 35.98 -27.72 -1.01
N GLY A 409 34.95 -28.51 -0.65
CA GLY A 409 34.93 -29.44 0.46
C GLY A 409 34.21 -28.90 1.70
N SER A 410 34.20 -29.68 2.77
CA SER A 410 33.54 -29.30 4.03
C SER A 410 34.39 -28.33 4.85
N ARG A 411 33.79 -27.23 5.31
CA ARG A 411 34.45 -26.23 6.17
C ARG A 411 33.49 -25.60 7.18
N SER A 412 34.01 -25.30 8.37
CA SER A 412 33.30 -24.52 9.38
C SER A 412 33.93 -23.14 9.52
N LEU A 413 33.11 -22.10 9.47
CA LEU A 413 33.54 -20.71 9.57
C LEU A 413 32.84 -20.01 10.75
N GLN A 414 33.56 -19.08 11.38
CA GLN A 414 33.05 -18.26 12.48
C GLN A 414 33.38 -16.79 12.27
N HIS A 415 32.34 -15.96 12.30
CA HIS A 415 32.47 -14.53 12.08
C HIS A 415 31.77 -13.71 13.15
N LEU A 416 32.38 -12.58 13.49
CA LEU A 416 31.68 -11.45 14.13
C LEU A 416 31.31 -10.43 13.06
N LEU A 417 30.04 -10.12 12.95
CA LEU A 417 29.43 -9.25 11.95
C LEU A 417 28.99 -7.92 12.56
N LEU A 418 29.10 -6.84 11.79
CA LEU A 418 28.51 -5.54 12.09
C LEU A 418 27.44 -5.18 11.04
N PRO A 419 26.26 -5.81 11.03
CA PRO A 419 25.23 -5.52 10.04
C PRO A 419 24.74 -4.08 10.13
N LEU A 420 24.89 -3.33 9.03
CA LEU A 420 24.34 -2.00 8.81
C LEU A 420 23.37 -2.07 7.61
N ARG A 421 22.16 -1.57 7.77
CA ARG A 421 21.14 -1.55 6.70
C ARG A 421 20.45 -0.20 6.65
N ALA A 422 20.17 0.33 5.47
CA ALA A 422 19.34 1.51 5.27
C ALA A 422 18.32 1.23 4.18
N THR A 423 17.06 1.51 4.45
CA THR A 423 15.95 1.32 3.52
C THR A 423 15.24 2.65 3.30
N TRP A 424 15.19 3.09 2.04
CA TRP A 424 14.45 4.25 1.58
C TRP A 424 13.31 3.80 0.66
N ASP A 425 12.07 3.88 1.12
CA ASP A 425 10.88 3.46 0.37
C ASP A 425 9.92 4.64 0.15
N ARG A 426 9.74 5.00 -1.13
CA ARG A 426 8.80 6.01 -1.62
C ARG A 426 7.78 5.43 -2.59
N ARG A 427 7.68 4.11 -2.69
CA ARG A 427 6.70 3.47 -3.58
C ARG A 427 5.29 3.80 -3.11
N ASP A 428 4.39 3.97 -4.06
CA ASP A 428 2.96 4.13 -3.80
C ASP A 428 2.33 2.85 -3.23
N ASN A 429 2.80 1.69 -3.66
CA ASN A 429 2.36 0.38 -3.20
C ASN A 429 3.53 -0.61 -3.15
N ALA A 430 3.63 -1.38 -2.07
CA ALA A 430 4.74 -2.32 -1.88
C ALA A 430 4.68 -3.57 -2.77
N LEU A 431 3.48 -3.96 -3.25
CA LEU A 431 3.25 -5.20 -4.02
C LEU A 431 2.95 -4.94 -5.51
N ASN A 432 2.46 -3.73 -5.85
CA ASN A 432 2.16 -3.32 -7.21
C ASN A 432 2.51 -1.84 -7.43
N ALA A 433 3.80 -1.52 -7.31
CA ALA A 433 4.27 -0.15 -7.45
C ALA A 433 4.03 0.37 -8.89
N LYS A 434 3.33 1.50 -9.00
CA LYS A 434 3.13 2.23 -10.25
C LYS A 434 3.96 3.51 -10.30
N SER A 435 4.40 4.00 -9.14
CA SER A 435 5.21 5.20 -9.02
C SER A 435 6.13 5.13 -7.79
N GLY A 436 7.21 5.91 -7.84
CA GLY A 436 8.14 6.07 -6.72
C GLY A 436 9.40 5.22 -6.85
N GLN A 437 10.18 5.19 -5.77
CA GLN A 437 11.49 4.56 -5.72
C GLN A 437 11.64 3.73 -4.45
N PHE A 438 12.45 2.68 -4.53
CA PHE A 438 12.87 1.87 -3.39
C PHE A 438 14.37 1.68 -3.45
N VAL A 439 15.08 1.90 -2.35
CA VAL A 439 16.51 1.64 -2.22
C VAL A 439 16.76 0.92 -0.92
N ASP A 440 17.37 -0.25 -0.98
CA ASP A 440 17.89 -0.99 0.17
C ASP A 440 19.41 -1.10 0.07
N LEU A 441 20.11 -0.61 1.08
CA LEU A 441 21.57 -0.65 1.17
C LEU A 441 21.95 -1.46 2.39
N SER A 442 22.80 -2.46 2.21
CA SER A 442 23.34 -3.32 3.28
C SER A 442 24.86 -3.31 3.24
N LEU A 443 25.49 -3.03 4.37
CA LEU A 443 26.93 -3.14 4.59
C LEU A 443 27.15 -4.02 5.81
N LYS A 444 27.89 -5.12 5.64
CA LYS A 444 28.24 -6.06 6.71
C LYS A 444 29.76 -6.20 6.78
N PRO A 445 30.47 -5.35 7.53
CA PRO A 445 31.84 -5.65 7.94
C PRO A 445 31.85 -6.92 8.78
N PHE A 446 32.85 -7.76 8.59
CA PHE A 446 32.98 -9.04 9.26
C PHE A 446 34.43 -9.33 9.64
N VAL A 447 34.63 -9.98 10.77
CA VAL A 447 35.93 -10.43 11.26
C VAL A 447 35.85 -11.92 11.53
N GLY A 448 36.76 -12.68 10.93
CA GLY A 448 36.90 -14.11 11.19
C GLY A 448 37.48 -14.36 12.58
N LEU A 449 36.94 -15.37 13.27
CA LEU A 449 37.31 -15.71 14.64
C LEU A 449 38.22 -16.94 14.73
N GLU A 450 38.36 -17.67 13.62
CA GLU A 450 39.24 -18.84 13.47
C GLU A 450 40.19 -18.64 12.30
N GLN A 451 41.23 -19.48 12.22
CA GLN A 451 42.30 -19.33 11.23
C GLN A 451 41.80 -19.40 9.78
N ASP A 452 40.78 -20.22 9.52
CA ASP A 452 40.20 -20.41 8.18
C ASP A 452 39.05 -19.43 7.90
N SER A 453 38.73 -18.54 8.86
CA SER A 453 37.71 -17.51 8.72
C SER A 453 38.33 -16.17 8.35
N GLY A 454 37.91 -15.63 7.21
CA GLY A 454 38.47 -14.40 6.66
C GLY A 454 37.82 -13.16 7.26
N SER A 455 38.47 -12.02 7.10
CA SER A 455 37.95 -10.71 7.53
C SER A 455 37.75 -9.78 6.34
N GLY A 456 36.68 -9.01 6.36
CA GLY A 456 36.29 -8.24 5.19
C GLY A 456 35.01 -7.44 5.37
N ALA A 457 34.37 -7.11 4.25
CA ALA A 457 33.07 -6.48 4.24
C ALA A 457 32.24 -6.92 3.04
N ARG A 458 30.95 -7.20 3.29
CA ARG A 458 29.96 -7.43 2.25
C ARG A 458 29.10 -6.19 2.05
N LEU A 459 29.12 -5.61 0.86
CA LEU A 459 28.26 -4.53 0.41
C LEU A 459 27.19 -5.10 -0.52
N PHE A 460 25.94 -4.66 -0.35
CA PHE A 460 24.85 -4.96 -1.27
C PHE A 460 23.90 -3.77 -1.39
N ALA A 461 23.46 -3.45 -2.60
CA ALA A 461 22.47 -2.43 -2.89
C ALA A 461 21.40 -2.98 -3.84
N ASP A 462 20.12 -2.70 -3.56
CA ASP A 462 18.97 -2.99 -4.42
C ASP A 462 18.17 -1.70 -4.61
N ALA A 463 18.18 -1.17 -5.83
CA ALA A 463 17.50 0.06 -6.20
C ALA A 463 16.42 -0.24 -7.25
N ARG A 464 15.22 0.30 -7.06
CA ARG A 464 14.05 0.11 -7.92
C ARG A 464 13.37 1.44 -8.17
N THR A 465 12.85 1.63 -9.38
CA THR A 465 12.08 2.82 -9.76
C THR A 465 10.92 2.47 -10.67
N TYR A 466 9.83 3.21 -10.53
CA TYR A 466 8.59 2.98 -11.26
C TYR A 466 8.02 4.30 -11.77
N HIS A 467 7.54 4.28 -13.01
CA HIS A 467 6.90 5.43 -13.63
C HIS A 467 5.76 4.98 -14.53
N SER A 468 4.53 5.39 -14.20
CA SER A 468 3.35 5.12 -15.01
C SER A 468 2.94 6.33 -15.85
N PHE A 469 2.43 6.07 -17.05
CA PHE A 469 1.94 7.06 -18.00
C PHE A 469 0.87 6.48 -18.93
N GLY A 470 0.33 7.31 -19.82
CA GLY A 470 -0.69 6.94 -20.80
C GLY A 470 -2.12 7.19 -20.30
N ALA A 471 -3.11 6.72 -21.04
CA ALA A 471 -4.51 6.86 -20.64
C ALA A 471 -4.74 6.11 -19.32
N ALA A 472 -5.23 6.84 -18.30
CA ALA A 472 -5.47 6.32 -16.94
C ALA A 472 -4.25 5.63 -16.29
N ASP A 473 -3.02 6.04 -16.63
CA ASP A 473 -1.77 5.45 -16.10
C ASP A 473 -1.69 3.93 -16.32
N GLY A 474 -2.16 3.48 -17.47
CA GLY A 474 -2.23 2.07 -17.86
C GLY A 474 -0.90 1.45 -18.30
N VAL A 475 0.17 2.23 -18.48
CA VAL A 475 1.50 1.69 -18.81
C VAL A 475 2.49 2.08 -17.73
N THR A 476 3.18 1.11 -17.13
CA THR A 476 4.23 1.31 -16.13
C THR A 476 5.57 0.83 -16.65
N LEU A 477 6.58 1.71 -16.60
CA LEU A 477 7.98 1.32 -16.73
C LEU A 477 8.54 1.04 -15.34
N ALA A 478 9.19 -0.12 -15.20
CA ALA A 478 9.88 -0.50 -13.98
C ALA A 478 11.34 -0.80 -14.30
N ALA A 479 12.25 -0.37 -13.43
CA ALA A 479 13.67 -0.70 -13.54
C ALA A 479 14.22 -1.09 -12.17
N ARG A 480 15.15 -2.05 -12.16
CA ARG A 480 15.89 -2.50 -10.98
C ARG A 480 17.37 -2.56 -11.27
N ALA A 481 18.17 -2.16 -10.29
CA ALA A 481 19.61 -2.33 -10.27
C ALA A 481 20.02 -2.98 -8.94
N GLN A 482 20.82 -4.04 -9.01
CA GLN A 482 21.40 -4.72 -7.86
C GLN A 482 22.92 -4.70 -7.99
N LEU A 483 23.62 -4.38 -6.91
CA LEU A 483 25.07 -4.33 -6.86
C LEU A 483 25.56 -5.02 -5.60
N GLY A 484 26.53 -5.94 -5.74
CA GLY A 484 27.08 -6.74 -4.65
C GLY A 484 28.61 -6.78 -4.71
N SER A 485 29.26 -6.72 -3.55
CA SER A 485 30.71 -6.91 -3.44
C SER A 485 31.10 -7.48 -2.07
N VAL A 486 32.01 -8.45 -2.06
CA VAL A 486 32.66 -9.01 -0.87
C VAL A 486 34.15 -8.70 -0.99
N ALA A 487 34.64 -7.79 -0.15
CA ALA A 487 36.03 -7.34 -0.14
C ALA A 487 36.78 -7.84 1.09
N GLY A 488 38.10 -7.99 0.99
CA GLY A 488 39.01 -8.31 2.12
C GLY A 488 39.36 -9.79 2.24
N ALA A 489 38.35 -10.67 2.34
CA ALA A 489 38.54 -12.11 2.51
C ALA A 489 38.55 -12.87 1.18
N ASP A 490 39.24 -14.01 1.13
CA ASP A 490 39.16 -14.96 0.01
C ASP A 490 37.79 -15.64 -0.05
N ILE A 491 37.43 -16.17 -1.23
CA ILE A 491 36.15 -16.85 -1.46
C ILE A 491 35.97 -18.08 -0.54
N ARG A 492 37.06 -18.77 -0.18
CA ARG A 492 37.07 -19.95 0.70
C ARG A 492 36.83 -19.61 2.16
N GLU A 493 37.10 -18.36 2.53
CA GLU A 493 37.11 -17.86 3.90
C GLU A 493 35.81 -17.14 4.30
N VAL A 494 34.84 -17.13 3.38
CA VAL A 494 33.54 -16.45 3.49
C VAL A 494 32.42 -17.48 3.39
N PRO A 495 31.34 -17.37 4.19
CA PRO A 495 30.19 -18.25 4.06
C PRO A 495 29.57 -18.21 2.66
N ALA A 496 29.08 -19.35 2.18
CA ALA A 496 28.55 -19.45 0.83
C ALA A 496 27.32 -18.54 0.63
N ASP A 497 26.50 -18.37 1.67
CA ASP A 497 25.35 -17.45 1.68
C ASP A 497 25.72 -15.94 1.60
N MET A 498 26.99 -15.60 1.83
CA MET A 498 27.51 -14.24 1.72
C MET A 498 28.05 -13.93 0.32
N LEU A 499 28.30 -14.95 -0.50
CA LEU A 499 28.69 -14.83 -1.90
C LEU A 499 27.48 -14.52 -2.79
N PHE A 500 27.72 -14.31 -4.08
CA PHE A 500 26.67 -13.94 -5.03
C PHE A 500 26.52 -14.96 -6.14
N TYR A 501 25.29 -15.43 -6.32
CA TYR A 501 24.86 -16.25 -7.44
C TYR A 501 23.86 -15.47 -8.30
N SER A 502 23.70 -15.86 -9.55
CA SER A 502 22.71 -15.28 -10.46
C SER A 502 21.93 -16.35 -11.23
N GLY A 503 20.84 -15.91 -11.85
CA GLY A 503 19.84 -16.74 -12.49
C GLY A 503 18.57 -16.91 -11.67
N GLY A 504 17.44 -17.13 -12.36
CA GLY A 504 16.11 -17.24 -11.78
C GLY A 504 15.35 -15.92 -11.61
N ALA A 505 14.12 -16.01 -11.09
CA ALA A 505 13.14 -14.90 -11.04
C ALA A 505 13.59 -13.66 -10.24
N GLY A 506 14.59 -13.80 -9.37
CA GLY A 506 15.09 -12.73 -8.49
C GLY A 506 16.25 -11.93 -9.06
N THR A 507 16.89 -12.40 -10.14
CA THR A 507 18.06 -11.75 -10.78
C THR A 507 17.90 -11.69 -12.30
N VAL A 508 18.37 -12.70 -13.05
CA VAL A 508 18.28 -12.76 -14.52
C VAL A 508 17.34 -13.88 -14.94
N ARG A 509 16.14 -13.53 -15.40
CA ARG A 509 15.14 -14.50 -15.87
C ARG A 509 15.52 -15.08 -17.22
N GLY A 510 15.21 -16.36 -17.42
CA GLY A 510 15.64 -17.15 -18.58
C GLY A 510 16.88 -17.98 -18.28
N GLN A 511 17.58 -17.66 -17.20
CA GLN A 511 18.65 -18.49 -16.64
C GLN A 511 18.08 -19.33 -15.49
N SER A 512 18.59 -20.55 -15.32
CA SER A 512 18.22 -21.43 -14.20
C SER A 512 18.55 -20.76 -12.86
N TYR A 513 17.79 -21.10 -11.82
CA TYR A 513 17.94 -20.47 -10.51
C TYR A 513 19.32 -20.72 -9.91
N GLN A 514 19.99 -19.62 -9.51
CA GLN A 514 21.35 -19.61 -8.95
C GLN A 514 22.39 -20.42 -9.73
N SER A 515 22.16 -20.75 -11.01
CA SER A 515 23.07 -21.60 -11.79
C SER A 515 24.32 -20.88 -12.27
N LEU A 516 24.42 -19.56 -12.03
CA LEU A 516 25.50 -18.73 -12.53
C LEU A 516 26.36 -18.27 -11.35
N GLY A 517 27.52 -18.92 -11.24
CA GLY A 517 28.56 -18.66 -10.27
C GLY A 517 29.90 -18.35 -10.93
N VAL A 518 30.96 -18.76 -10.26
CA VAL A 518 32.36 -18.54 -10.63
C VAL A 518 33.08 -19.88 -10.63
N ASP A 519 33.69 -20.22 -11.76
CA ASP A 519 34.54 -21.40 -11.87
C ASP A 519 35.97 -21.10 -11.40
N LEU A 520 36.41 -21.75 -10.32
CA LEU A 520 37.79 -21.62 -9.82
C LEU A 520 38.74 -22.59 -10.51
N SER A 521 38.24 -23.75 -10.89
CA SER A 521 38.95 -24.80 -11.63
C SER A 521 37.94 -25.72 -12.32
N PRO A 522 38.34 -26.58 -13.27
CA PRO A 522 37.41 -27.49 -13.95
C PRO A 522 36.60 -28.32 -12.94
N GLY A 523 35.27 -28.17 -12.95
CA GLY A 523 34.35 -28.87 -12.06
C GLY A 523 34.32 -28.34 -10.62
N VAL A 524 34.72 -27.10 -10.38
CA VAL A 524 34.61 -26.41 -9.08
C VAL A 524 33.95 -25.05 -9.31
N THR A 525 32.66 -24.97 -9.03
CA THR A 525 31.85 -23.75 -9.19
C THR A 525 31.37 -23.26 -7.82
N VAL A 526 31.51 -21.95 -7.58
CA VAL A 526 31.13 -21.30 -6.31
C VAL A 526 30.56 -19.90 -6.56
N GLY A 527 29.89 -19.30 -5.57
CA GLY A 527 29.35 -17.95 -5.68
C GLY A 527 30.42 -16.87 -5.87
N GLY A 528 30.16 -15.84 -6.67
CA GLY A 528 31.11 -14.75 -6.92
C GLY A 528 31.27 -13.77 -5.75
N ARG A 529 32.39 -13.04 -5.74
CA ARG A 529 32.66 -11.93 -4.80
C ARG A 529 32.14 -10.60 -5.31
N SER A 530 31.69 -10.50 -6.55
CA SER A 530 30.97 -9.33 -7.04
C SER A 530 29.77 -9.72 -7.88
N PHE A 531 28.75 -8.88 -7.83
CA PHE A 531 27.51 -9.04 -8.58
C PHE A 531 27.01 -7.70 -9.10
N MET A 532 26.54 -7.68 -10.35
CA MET A 532 25.74 -6.59 -10.89
C MET A 532 24.52 -7.20 -11.57
N GLY A 533 23.34 -6.65 -11.34
CA GLY A 533 22.10 -7.11 -11.98
C GLY A 533 21.27 -5.91 -12.40
N PHE A 534 20.76 -5.93 -13.61
CA PHE A 534 19.91 -4.88 -14.16
C PHE A 534 18.70 -5.50 -14.83
N SER A 535 17.52 -5.02 -14.46
CA SER A 535 16.25 -5.49 -15.03
C SER A 535 15.42 -4.29 -15.47
N GLY A 536 14.84 -4.38 -16.66
CA GLY A 536 13.84 -3.44 -17.17
C GLY A 536 12.55 -4.16 -17.51
N GLU A 537 11.41 -3.58 -17.13
CA GLU A 537 10.09 -4.10 -17.48
C GLU A 537 9.19 -3.00 -18.05
N VAL A 538 8.39 -3.38 -19.05
CA VAL A 538 7.23 -2.62 -19.51
C VAL A 538 5.99 -3.41 -19.13
N ARG A 539 5.10 -2.79 -18.36
CA ARG A 539 3.86 -3.38 -17.87
C ARG A 539 2.69 -2.59 -18.46
N ALA A 540 1.77 -3.26 -19.14
CA ALA A 540 0.61 -2.63 -19.78
C ALA A 540 -0.69 -3.26 -19.29
N ASP A 541 -1.55 -2.45 -18.69
CA ASP A 541 -2.89 -2.83 -18.25
C ASP A 541 -3.76 -3.05 -19.50
N VAL A 542 -4.05 -4.32 -19.80
CA VAL A 542 -4.90 -4.72 -20.94
C VAL A 542 -6.38 -4.65 -20.55
N THR A 543 -6.67 -4.98 -19.30
CA THR A 543 -8.00 -4.82 -18.67
C THR A 543 -7.81 -4.33 -17.23
N THR A 544 -8.91 -4.14 -16.49
CA THR A 544 -8.83 -3.79 -15.07
C THR A 544 -8.20 -4.87 -14.19
N SER A 545 -8.14 -6.13 -14.65
CA SER A 545 -7.61 -7.26 -13.90
C SER A 545 -6.44 -7.97 -14.56
N ILE A 546 -6.11 -7.65 -15.82
CA ILE A 546 -5.05 -8.32 -16.60
C ILE A 546 -4.03 -7.29 -17.06
N GLN A 547 -2.75 -7.56 -16.78
CA GLN A 547 -1.63 -6.76 -17.23
C GLN A 547 -0.66 -7.65 -18.03
N ALA A 548 -0.26 -7.19 -19.20
CA ALA A 548 0.80 -7.80 -20.00
C ALA A 548 2.15 -7.20 -19.61
N VAL A 549 3.19 -8.01 -19.61
CA VAL A 549 4.55 -7.61 -19.23
C VAL A 549 5.53 -8.08 -20.29
N THR A 550 6.52 -7.25 -20.60
CA THR A 550 7.74 -7.67 -21.30
C THR A 550 8.94 -7.17 -20.51
N PHE A 551 10.03 -7.93 -20.53
CA PHE A 551 11.20 -7.62 -19.72
C PHE A 551 12.50 -8.09 -20.37
N ALA A 552 13.58 -7.45 -19.96
CA ALA A 552 14.94 -7.87 -20.25
C ALA A 552 15.79 -7.67 -18.99
N ASP A 553 16.62 -8.67 -18.71
CA ASP A 553 17.49 -8.73 -17.56
C ASP A 553 18.92 -8.99 -18.04
N THR A 554 19.90 -8.43 -17.35
CA THR A 554 21.32 -8.71 -17.54
C THR A 554 22.03 -8.72 -16.20
N GLY A 555 23.01 -9.60 -16.06
CA GLY A 555 23.75 -9.83 -14.83
C GLY A 555 25.21 -10.06 -15.09
N PHE A 556 26.02 -9.79 -14.06
CA PHE A 556 27.43 -10.07 -14.02
C PHE A 556 27.76 -10.72 -12.68
N VAL A 557 28.52 -11.81 -12.69
CA VAL A 557 29.10 -12.42 -11.49
C VAL A 557 30.61 -12.54 -11.69
N GLY A 558 31.37 -12.08 -10.69
CA GLY A 558 32.83 -11.99 -10.78
C GLY A 558 33.55 -12.65 -9.60
N GLN A 559 34.74 -13.19 -9.88
CA GLN A 559 35.60 -13.82 -8.86
C GLN A 559 36.18 -12.78 -7.90
N ASP A 560 36.43 -11.58 -8.40
CA ASP A 560 37.06 -10.49 -7.66
C ASP A 560 36.05 -9.51 -7.10
N SER A 561 36.40 -8.87 -5.99
CA SER A 561 35.61 -7.79 -5.39
C SER A 561 35.47 -6.61 -6.36
N PHE A 562 34.36 -5.86 -6.24
CA PHE A 562 34.07 -4.66 -7.04
C PHE A 562 34.04 -4.85 -8.57
N GLY A 563 34.03 -6.09 -9.06
CA GLY A 563 33.98 -6.39 -10.49
C GLY A 563 35.25 -6.00 -11.27
N THR A 564 36.40 -5.88 -10.59
CA THR A 564 37.66 -5.45 -11.22
C THR A 564 38.42 -6.57 -11.92
N GLY A 565 37.95 -7.81 -11.83
CA GLY A 565 38.65 -8.99 -12.34
C GLY A 565 37.82 -9.85 -13.27
N LYS A 566 38.12 -11.15 -13.33
CA LYS A 566 37.41 -12.08 -14.21
C LYS A 566 35.96 -12.27 -13.74
N GLY A 567 35.05 -12.32 -14.70
CA GLY A 567 33.65 -12.61 -14.45
C GLY A 567 32.91 -12.75 -15.77
N GLU A 568 31.69 -13.23 -15.69
CA GLU A 568 30.85 -13.51 -16.85
C GLU A 568 29.59 -12.65 -16.80
N TRP A 569 29.22 -12.15 -17.98
CA TRP A 569 27.94 -11.50 -18.20
C TRP A 569 26.96 -12.50 -18.77
N HIS A 570 25.72 -12.36 -18.34
CA HIS A 570 24.62 -13.17 -18.82
C HIS A 570 23.36 -12.34 -18.89
N SER A 571 22.46 -12.72 -19.78
CA SER A 571 21.27 -11.96 -20.09
C SER A 571 20.10 -12.88 -20.39
N GLY A 572 18.90 -12.34 -20.23
CA GLY A 572 17.67 -13.04 -20.54
C GLY A 572 16.53 -12.07 -20.81
N ALA A 573 15.55 -12.50 -21.58
CA ALA A 573 14.39 -11.69 -21.89
C ALA A 573 13.14 -12.56 -21.99
N GLY A 574 11.99 -11.93 -21.78
CA GLY A 574 10.75 -12.67 -21.74
C GLY A 574 9.51 -11.80 -21.76
N ILE A 575 8.40 -12.52 -21.71
CA ILE A 575 7.05 -11.96 -21.64
C ILE A 575 6.34 -12.54 -20.43
N GLY A 576 5.35 -11.82 -19.93
CA GLY A 576 4.58 -12.24 -18.77
C GLY A 576 3.16 -11.72 -18.79
N ALA A 577 2.34 -12.35 -17.96
CA ALA A 577 0.99 -11.90 -17.65
C ALA A 577 0.85 -11.74 -16.13
N ARG A 578 0.02 -10.77 -15.72
CA ARG A 578 -0.39 -10.60 -14.33
C ARG A 578 -1.90 -10.63 -14.23
N TYR A 579 -2.41 -11.33 -13.23
CA TYR A 579 -3.82 -11.26 -12.83
C TYR A 579 -3.93 -10.53 -11.48
N MET A 580 -4.56 -9.37 -11.47
CA MET A 580 -4.65 -8.51 -10.29
C MET A 580 -5.65 -9.09 -9.28
N THR A 581 -5.18 -9.43 -8.08
CA THR A 581 -6.03 -9.93 -6.98
C THR A 581 -5.99 -9.01 -5.76
N GLY A 582 -6.89 -9.21 -4.81
CA GLY A 582 -6.93 -8.43 -3.56
C GLY A 582 -5.72 -8.59 -2.64
N VAL A 583 -4.88 -9.62 -2.86
CA VAL A 583 -3.66 -9.87 -2.09
C VAL A 583 -2.38 -9.50 -2.85
N GLY A 584 -2.49 -9.07 -4.10
CA GLY A 584 -1.39 -8.75 -5.01
C GLY A 584 -1.57 -9.38 -6.40
N PRO A 585 -0.76 -8.98 -7.40
CA PRO A 585 -0.81 -9.61 -8.73
C PRO A 585 -0.35 -11.07 -8.69
N LEU A 586 -1.07 -11.99 -9.31
CA LEU A 586 -0.56 -13.33 -9.65
C LEU A 586 0.24 -13.22 -10.94
N ARG A 587 1.45 -13.73 -10.96
CA ARG A 587 2.42 -13.57 -12.03
C ARG A 587 2.70 -14.89 -12.73
N VAL A 588 2.78 -14.84 -14.06
CA VAL A 588 3.34 -15.88 -14.92
C VAL A 588 4.31 -15.22 -15.89
N ASP A 589 5.58 -15.60 -15.88
CA ASP A 589 6.64 -15.11 -16.77
C ASP A 589 7.25 -16.27 -17.54
N LEU A 590 7.46 -16.12 -18.84
CA LEU A 590 8.20 -17.03 -19.69
C LEU A 590 9.42 -16.28 -20.24
N ALA A 591 10.62 -16.81 -20.00
CA ALA A 591 11.87 -16.17 -20.41
C ALA A 591 12.82 -17.16 -21.10
N THR A 592 13.70 -16.64 -21.94
CA THR A 592 14.80 -17.37 -22.59
C THR A 592 16.12 -16.69 -22.24
N PRO A 593 17.22 -17.46 -22.11
CA PRO A 593 18.55 -16.86 -22.06
C PRO A 593 18.84 -16.19 -23.41
N LEU A 594 19.64 -15.11 -23.38
CA LEU A 594 20.05 -14.37 -24.58
C LEU A 594 21.49 -14.67 -25.01
N ASP A 595 22.31 -15.26 -24.14
CA ASP A 595 23.67 -15.66 -24.47
C ASP A 595 23.63 -17.06 -25.10
N GLY A 596 24.09 -17.18 -26.35
CA GLY A 596 23.99 -18.40 -27.14
C GLY A 596 22.79 -18.40 -28.10
N ASP A 597 22.10 -19.54 -28.22
CA ASP A 597 20.98 -19.72 -29.15
C ASP A 597 19.63 -19.35 -28.50
N ALA A 598 19.34 -18.04 -28.43
CA ALA A 598 18.08 -17.53 -27.88
C ALA A 598 16.83 -18.18 -28.51
N GLY A 599 15.84 -18.51 -27.68
CA GLY A 599 14.58 -19.12 -28.09
C GLY A 599 14.61 -20.65 -28.22
N ARG A 600 15.65 -21.32 -27.73
CA ARG A 600 15.72 -22.79 -27.64
C ARG A 600 15.35 -23.32 -26.26
N ASP A 601 15.83 -22.66 -25.22
CA ASP A 601 15.58 -23.00 -23.83
C ASP A 601 14.66 -21.96 -23.19
N PHE A 602 13.76 -22.41 -22.32
CA PHE A 602 12.77 -21.54 -21.70
C PHE A 602 12.60 -21.87 -20.21
N GLU A 603 12.47 -20.81 -19.42
CA GLU A 603 12.16 -20.87 -18.01
C GLU A 603 10.77 -20.27 -17.74
N LEU A 604 9.96 -20.99 -16.96
CA LEU A 604 8.64 -20.56 -16.54
C LEU A 604 8.65 -20.19 -15.06
N TYR A 605 8.28 -18.95 -14.75
CA TYR A 605 8.18 -18.46 -13.37
C TYR A 605 6.74 -18.13 -13.02
N ILE A 606 6.27 -18.63 -11.88
CA ILE A 606 4.95 -18.34 -11.33
C ILE A 606 5.12 -17.80 -9.91
N GLY A 607 4.41 -16.73 -9.55
CA GLY A 607 4.51 -16.17 -8.20
C GLY A 607 3.43 -15.14 -7.87
N ILE A 608 3.51 -14.57 -6.66
CA ILE A 608 2.63 -13.50 -6.18
C ILE A 608 3.44 -12.21 -6.04
N GLY A 609 2.86 -11.09 -6.46
CA GLY A 609 3.55 -9.80 -6.55
C GLY A 609 4.08 -9.52 -7.95
N GLN A 610 4.57 -8.29 -8.14
CA GLN A 610 5.44 -7.98 -9.26
C GLN A 610 6.83 -8.62 -9.05
N ALA A 611 7.62 -8.73 -10.13
CA ALA A 611 8.97 -9.31 -10.04
C ALA A 611 9.88 -8.56 -9.06
N PHE A 612 9.71 -7.24 -8.97
CA PHE A 612 10.39 -6.37 -8.02
C PHE A 612 9.59 -5.12 -7.70
#